data_AF-A0A8J5K2R4-F1
#
_entry.id   AF-A0A8J5K2R4-F1
#
_cell.length_a   1.000
_cell.length_b   1.000
_cell.length_c   1.000
_cell.angle_alpha   90.00
_cell.angle_beta   90.00
_cell.angle_gamma   90.00
#
_symmetry.space_group_name_H-M   'P 1'
#
loop_
_entity.id
_entity.type
_entity.pdbx_description
1 polymer ?
#
loop_
_entity_poly.entity_id
_entity_poly.type
_entity_poly.pdbx_seq_one_letter_code
_entity_poly.pdbx_strand_id
1 'polypeptide(L)'
;MESTRSKTEVWLIDQHITEITGAQLPSRGDVLRLFFHGHNEHKKTVNDSASEVAASVISFWNKARIPTITEKSIGRKVVDLFLMWKGLKKNYTRTTDTQRKKEETFCDELEDLFDVAHPKAMQLLTIKEDRAFLAAQREKGRRGVMAGVDKKIACSIKRREESKSKQSLQQNQASSALEYDELGSSSETESQSSSSSSTSSLAISPVVSSSNRKRATLKVITSELSSTLDRTGISHRSALRIVSATAASLGHDPMELVLNYETVRTSRATHRSGIANEIKEKFQPSEVLTVHWDGKIIPDEQGA
;
A
#
# COMPACT_ATOMS: atom_id res chain seq x y z
N MET A 1 -21.14 -41.62 18.70
CA MET A 1 -20.59 -41.38 17.35
C MET A 1 -20.46 -39.88 17.18
N GLU A 2 -19.31 -39.31 17.53
CA GLU A 2 -19.04 -37.88 17.30
C GLU A 2 -18.92 -37.65 15.80
N SER A 3 -19.82 -36.83 15.28
CA SER A 3 -19.86 -36.43 13.88
C SER A 3 -18.54 -35.73 13.52
N THR A 4 -17.87 -36.16 12.46
CA THR A 4 -16.61 -35.56 11.97
C THR A 4 -16.73 -34.05 11.65
N ARG A 5 -17.96 -33.53 11.62
CA ARG A 5 -18.29 -32.11 11.44
C ARG A 5 -18.08 -31.22 12.69
N SER A 6 -18.11 -31.76 13.91
CA SER A 6 -17.95 -30.94 15.12
C SER A 6 -16.51 -30.49 15.38
N LYS A 7 -15.51 -31.11 14.71
CA LYS A 7 -14.10 -30.73 14.83
C LYS A 7 -13.75 -29.43 14.09
N THR A 8 -14.62 -28.95 13.21
CA THR A 8 -14.35 -27.80 12.34
C THR A 8 -15.23 -26.59 12.62
N GLU A 9 -15.97 -26.64 13.72
CA GLU A 9 -16.75 -25.53 14.24
C GLU A 9 -15.83 -24.49 14.90
N VAL A 10 -15.91 -23.26 14.40
CA VAL A 10 -15.25 -22.11 14.99
C VAL A 10 -16.27 -21.37 15.84
N TRP A 11 -15.93 -21.13 17.11
CA TRP A 11 -16.77 -20.37 18.05
C TRP A 11 -17.31 -19.07 17.41
N LEU A 12 -18.64 -18.88 17.43
CA LEU A 12 -19.44 -17.81 16.80
C LEU A 12 -19.54 -17.80 15.26
N ILE A 13 -18.76 -18.60 14.54
CA ILE A 13 -18.60 -18.48 13.08
C ILE A 13 -19.14 -19.72 12.34
N ASP A 14 -19.55 -20.76 13.09
CA ASP A 14 -19.99 -22.07 12.60
C ASP A 14 -18.89 -22.77 11.77
N GLN A 15 -19.28 -23.50 10.72
CA GLN A 15 -18.39 -24.25 9.84
C GLN A 15 -17.68 -23.33 8.85
N HIS A 16 -16.41 -23.64 8.58
CA HIS A 16 -15.62 -22.97 7.56
C HIS A 16 -16.16 -23.29 6.16
N ILE A 17 -15.86 -22.43 5.18
CA ILE A 17 -16.31 -22.56 3.80
C ILE A 17 -15.07 -22.56 2.90
N THR A 18 -15.07 -23.42 1.88
CA THR A 18 -13.97 -23.53 0.90
C THR A 18 -14.01 -22.42 -0.15
N GLU A 19 -15.21 -21.98 -0.56
CA GLU A 19 -15.43 -20.94 -1.55
C GLU A 19 -16.65 -20.09 -1.24
N ILE A 20 -16.56 -18.78 -1.48
CA ILE A 20 -17.73 -17.88 -1.37
C ILE A 20 -18.69 -18.22 -2.50
N THR A 21 -19.75 -18.94 -2.15
CA THR A 21 -20.83 -19.35 -3.03
C THR A 21 -22.08 -18.53 -2.74
N GLY A 22 -22.84 -18.22 -3.78
CA GLY A 22 -24.08 -17.46 -3.66
C GLY A 22 -24.17 -16.34 -4.68
N ALA A 23 -25.31 -15.65 -4.64
CA ALA A 23 -25.62 -14.56 -5.55
C ALA A 23 -25.69 -13.20 -4.82
N GLN A 24 -25.45 -13.17 -3.51
CA GLN A 24 -25.32 -11.93 -2.72
C GLN A 24 -23.85 -11.58 -2.51
N LEU A 25 -23.55 -10.31 -2.19
CA LEU A 25 -22.18 -9.93 -1.84
C LEU A 25 -21.74 -10.60 -0.52
N PRO A 26 -20.43 -10.89 -0.36
CA PRO A 26 -19.93 -11.64 0.79
C PRO A 26 -20.20 -10.89 2.10
N SER A 27 -20.68 -11.60 3.12
CA SER A 27 -20.75 -11.05 4.48
C SER A 27 -19.40 -11.07 5.18
N ARG A 28 -19.32 -10.35 6.30
CA ARG A 28 -18.19 -10.48 7.22
C ARG A 28 -18.05 -11.91 7.73
N GLY A 29 -19.16 -12.61 7.98
CA GLY A 29 -19.19 -14.02 8.33
C GLY A 29 -18.60 -14.94 7.25
N ASP A 30 -19.02 -14.79 6.00
CA ASP A 30 -18.53 -15.61 4.87
C ASP A 30 -17.00 -15.44 4.69
N VAL A 31 -16.52 -14.21 4.84
CA VAL A 31 -15.10 -13.86 4.74
C VAL A 31 -14.29 -14.49 5.88
N LEU A 32 -14.81 -14.46 7.10
CA LEU A 32 -14.17 -15.11 8.23
C LEU A 32 -14.18 -16.64 8.11
N ARG A 33 -15.28 -17.24 7.64
CA ARG A 33 -15.37 -18.69 7.37
C ARG A 33 -14.32 -19.14 6.36
N LEU A 34 -14.13 -18.37 5.28
CA LEU A 34 -13.08 -18.64 4.29
C LEU A 34 -11.67 -18.47 4.87
N PHE A 35 -11.47 -17.43 5.70
CA PHE A 35 -10.20 -17.20 6.38
C PHE A 35 -9.82 -18.36 7.30
N PHE A 36 -10.77 -18.91 8.06
CA PHE A 36 -10.50 -20.03 8.97
C PHE A 36 -10.21 -21.34 8.24
N HIS A 37 -10.76 -21.57 7.05
CA HIS A 37 -10.36 -22.70 6.20
C HIS A 37 -8.85 -22.62 5.86
N GLY A 38 -8.39 -21.47 5.36
CA GLY A 38 -6.97 -21.23 5.06
C GLY A 38 -6.06 -21.33 6.28
N HIS A 39 -6.47 -20.74 7.40
CA HIS A 39 -5.63 -20.64 8.59
C HIS A 39 -5.58 -21.94 9.41
N ASN A 40 -6.72 -22.61 9.61
CA ASN A 40 -6.81 -23.81 10.45
C ASN A 40 -6.47 -25.09 9.69
N GLU A 41 -6.93 -25.24 8.44
CA GLU A 41 -6.71 -26.47 7.67
C GLU A 41 -5.34 -26.48 6.98
N HIS A 42 -4.96 -25.36 6.36
CA HIS A 42 -3.70 -25.26 5.63
C HIS A 42 -2.54 -24.69 6.47
N LYS A 43 -2.76 -24.34 7.75
CA LYS A 43 -1.74 -23.79 8.68
C LYS A 43 -0.96 -22.60 8.12
N LYS A 44 -1.58 -21.81 7.23
CA LYS A 44 -0.96 -20.64 6.61
C LYS A 44 -0.84 -19.50 7.62
N THR A 45 0.09 -18.58 7.37
CA THR A 45 0.21 -17.37 8.20
C THR A 45 -1.06 -16.52 8.08
N VAL A 46 -1.32 -15.68 9.09
CA VAL A 46 -2.48 -14.77 9.10
C VAL A 46 -2.49 -13.86 7.87
N ASN A 47 -1.32 -13.34 7.47
CA ASN A 47 -1.22 -12.44 6.31
C ASN A 47 -1.43 -13.18 4.99
N ASP A 48 -0.92 -14.40 4.87
CA ASP A 48 -1.06 -15.21 3.66
C ASP A 48 -2.52 -15.64 3.47
N SER A 49 -3.15 -16.15 4.54
CA SER A 49 -4.58 -16.49 4.54
C SER A 49 -5.46 -15.26 4.23
N ALA A 50 -5.13 -14.08 4.77
CA ALA A 50 -5.86 -12.86 4.48
C ALA A 50 -5.69 -12.38 3.02
N SER A 51 -4.53 -12.63 2.42
CA SER A 51 -4.25 -12.28 1.02
C SER A 51 -5.02 -13.19 0.06
N GLU A 52 -5.08 -14.49 0.34
CA GLU A 52 -5.89 -15.44 -0.44
C GLU A 52 -7.38 -15.10 -0.38
N VAL A 53 -7.89 -14.84 0.83
CA VAL A 53 -9.28 -14.39 1.03
C VAL A 53 -9.55 -13.09 0.28
N ALA A 54 -8.61 -12.13 0.31
CA ALA A 54 -8.75 -10.88 -0.42
C ALA A 54 -8.87 -11.13 -1.94
N ALA A 55 -8.08 -12.04 -2.52
CA ALA A 55 -8.17 -12.40 -3.92
C ALA A 55 -9.52 -13.05 -4.27
N SER A 56 -10.02 -13.96 -3.45
CA SER A 56 -11.34 -14.59 -3.62
C SER A 56 -12.47 -13.56 -3.54
N VAL A 57 -12.40 -12.62 -2.59
CA VAL A 57 -13.37 -11.53 -2.44
C VAL A 57 -13.33 -10.60 -3.66
N ILE A 58 -12.15 -10.20 -4.14
CA ILE A 58 -12.02 -9.38 -5.36
C ILE A 58 -12.66 -10.09 -6.56
N SER A 59 -12.35 -11.37 -6.75
CA SER A 59 -12.94 -12.17 -7.84
C SER A 59 -14.47 -12.17 -7.76
N PHE A 60 -15.04 -12.28 -6.55
CA PHE A 60 -16.47 -12.23 -6.34
C PHE A 60 -17.08 -10.84 -6.63
N TRP A 61 -16.47 -9.77 -6.14
CA TRP A 61 -16.92 -8.39 -6.38
C TRP A 61 -16.81 -7.98 -7.86
N ASN A 62 -15.83 -8.52 -8.58
CA ASN A 62 -15.68 -8.34 -10.03
C ASN A 62 -16.85 -8.95 -10.81
N LYS A 63 -17.51 -10.00 -10.30
CA LYS A 63 -18.75 -10.54 -10.90
C LYS A 63 -19.88 -9.51 -10.87
N ALA A 64 -19.96 -8.73 -9.80
CA ALA A 64 -20.90 -7.60 -9.66
C ALA A 64 -20.44 -6.35 -10.43
N ARG A 65 -19.22 -6.34 -10.99
CA ARG A 65 -18.61 -5.21 -11.72
C ARG A 65 -18.51 -3.92 -10.90
N ILE A 66 -18.44 -4.04 -9.59
CA ILE A 66 -18.31 -2.90 -8.69
C ILE A 66 -16.82 -2.60 -8.50
N PRO A 67 -16.38 -1.34 -8.67
CA PRO A 67 -15.00 -0.97 -8.40
C PRO A 67 -14.63 -1.24 -6.94
N THR A 68 -13.56 -2.01 -6.71
CA THR A 68 -13.05 -2.35 -5.37
C THR A 68 -11.86 -1.50 -4.96
N ILE A 69 -11.51 -1.55 -3.67
CA ILE A 69 -10.25 -1.00 -3.14
C ILE A 69 -9.08 -1.93 -3.53
N THR A 70 -7.85 -1.48 -3.27
CA THR A 70 -6.62 -2.29 -3.42
C THR A 70 -6.64 -3.54 -2.54
N GLU A 71 -6.10 -4.64 -3.09
CA GLU A 71 -6.00 -5.95 -2.43
C GLU A 71 -5.37 -5.88 -1.03
N LYS A 72 -4.29 -5.12 -0.87
CA LYS A 72 -3.63 -4.91 0.43
C LYS A 72 -4.55 -4.30 1.48
N SER A 73 -5.44 -3.38 1.07
CA SER A 73 -6.41 -2.77 1.99
C SER A 73 -7.51 -3.75 2.38
N ILE A 74 -7.89 -4.65 1.48
CA ILE A 74 -8.88 -5.70 1.73
C ILE A 74 -8.29 -6.69 2.73
N GLY A 75 -7.07 -7.16 2.49
CA GLY A 75 -6.35 -8.03 3.43
C GLY A 75 -6.26 -7.40 4.83
N ARG A 76 -5.97 -6.10 4.93
CA ARG A 76 -5.99 -5.40 6.23
C ARG A 76 -7.35 -5.46 6.92
N LYS A 77 -8.45 -5.20 6.19
CA LYS A 77 -9.81 -5.32 6.74
C LYS A 77 -10.12 -6.74 7.23
N VAL A 78 -9.67 -7.77 6.50
CA VAL A 78 -9.81 -9.18 6.93
C VAL A 78 -9.05 -9.44 8.23
N VAL A 79 -7.82 -8.93 8.35
CA VAL A 79 -7.03 -9.03 9.57
C VAL A 79 -7.71 -8.31 10.74
N ASP A 80 -8.25 -7.11 10.50
CA ASP A 80 -8.97 -6.35 11.53
C ASP A 80 -10.21 -7.11 12.03
N LEU A 81 -11.00 -7.71 11.13
CA LEU A 81 -12.12 -8.59 11.49
C LEU A 81 -11.67 -9.77 12.34
N PHE A 82 -10.56 -10.43 11.96
CA PHE A 82 -10.01 -11.55 12.72
C PHE A 82 -9.53 -11.12 14.11
N LEU A 83 -8.91 -9.94 14.23
CA LEU A 83 -8.46 -9.42 15.53
C LEU A 83 -9.63 -9.08 16.46
N MET A 84 -10.74 -8.56 15.92
CA MET A 84 -11.96 -8.32 16.69
C MET A 84 -12.53 -9.62 17.24
N TRP A 85 -12.67 -10.66 16.40
CA TRP A 85 -13.08 -11.99 16.85
C TRP A 85 -12.12 -12.57 17.90
N LYS A 86 -10.81 -12.47 17.68
CA LYS A 86 -9.79 -12.96 18.62
C LYS A 86 -9.88 -12.24 19.97
N GLY A 87 -10.19 -10.94 19.96
CA GLY A 87 -10.44 -10.14 21.16
C GLY A 87 -11.65 -10.63 21.96
N LEU A 88 -12.74 -10.97 21.27
CA LEU A 88 -13.93 -11.55 21.90
C LEU A 88 -13.65 -12.93 22.47
N LYS A 89 -12.95 -13.79 21.72
CA LYS A 89 -12.60 -15.14 22.14
C LYS A 89 -11.76 -15.17 23.42
N LYS A 90 -10.91 -14.18 23.67
CA LYS A 90 -10.12 -14.10 24.91
C LYS A 90 -10.99 -14.05 26.17
N ASN A 91 -12.19 -13.50 26.07
CA ASN A 91 -13.10 -13.32 27.20
C ASN A 91 -14.32 -14.25 27.14
N TYR A 92 -14.27 -15.33 26.34
CA TYR A 92 -15.44 -16.19 26.09
C TYR A 92 -15.97 -16.87 27.36
N THR A 93 -15.13 -17.10 28.36
CA THR A 93 -15.53 -17.70 29.65
C THR A 93 -16.29 -16.72 30.54
N ARG A 94 -16.28 -15.42 30.22
CA ARG A 94 -16.83 -14.37 31.08
C ARG A 94 -18.31 -14.11 30.77
N THR A 95 -19.20 -14.59 31.63
CA THR A 95 -20.66 -14.45 31.54
C THR A 95 -21.20 -13.10 32.02
N THR A 96 -20.47 -12.00 31.77
CA THR A 96 -20.95 -10.65 32.10
C THR A 96 -21.92 -10.13 31.03
N ASP A 97 -22.96 -9.39 31.42
CA ASP A 97 -23.91 -8.79 30.46
C ASP A 97 -23.24 -7.91 29.39
N THR A 98 -22.17 -7.21 29.76
CA THR A 98 -21.38 -6.41 28.81
C THR A 98 -20.69 -7.25 27.75
N GLN A 99 -20.31 -8.49 28.07
CA GLN A 99 -19.69 -9.43 27.13
C GLN A 99 -20.76 -10.04 26.23
N ARG A 100 -21.92 -10.44 26.78
CA ARG A 100 -23.04 -10.95 25.99
C ARG A 100 -23.52 -9.94 24.95
N LYS A 101 -23.65 -8.66 25.32
CA LYS A 101 -23.99 -7.60 24.36
C LYS A 101 -22.95 -7.46 23.26
N LYS A 102 -21.66 -7.61 23.57
CA LYS A 102 -20.58 -7.56 22.56
C LYS A 102 -20.63 -8.74 21.60
N GLU A 103 -20.92 -9.94 22.11
CA GLU A 103 -21.10 -11.15 21.31
C GLU A 103 -22.33 -11.02 20.40
N GLU A 104 -23.45 -10.54 20.93
CA GLU A 104 -24.67 -10.27 20.17
C GLU A 104 -24.43 -9.23 19.06
N THR A 105 -23.81 -8.09 19.39
CA THR A 105 -23.47 -7.08 18.36
C THR A 105 -22.51 -7.63 17.31
N PHE A 106 -21.60 -8.53 17.71
CA PHE A 106 -20.69 -9.15 16.76
C PHE A 106 -21.41 -10.12 15.85
N CYS A 107 -22.32 -10.95 16.38
CA CYS A 107 -23.18 -11.83 15.58
C CYS A 107 -24.02 -11.04 14.57
N ASP A 108 -24.62 -9.93 14.99
CA ASP A 108 -25.38 -9.05 14.09
C ASP A 108 -24.48 -8.49 12.98
N GLU A 109 -23.27 -8.04 13.32
CA GLU A 109 -22.29 -7.54 12.36
C GLU A 109 -21.77 -8.64 11.41
N LEU A 110 -21.79 -9.92 11.80
CA LEU A 110 -21.37 -11.02 10.92
C LEU A 110 -22.29 -11.15 9.70
N GLU A 111 -23.57 -10.82 9.84
CA GLU A 111 -24.55 -10.86 8.75
C GLU A 111 -24.45 -9.66 7.81
N ASP A 112 -23.79 -8.58 8.25
CA ASP A 112 -23.60 -7.37 7.47
C ASP A 112 -22.63 -7.57 6.30
N LEU A 113 -22.76 -6.68 5.31
CA LEU A 113 -21.89 -6.64 4.13
C LEU A 113 -20.43 -6.42 4.52
N PHE A 114 -19.54 -7.23 3.97
CA PHE A 114 -18.11 -6.92 3.96
C PHE A 114 -17.82 -5.89 2.86
N ASP A 115 -18.01 -4.61 3.16
CA ASP A 115 -17.92 -3.55 2.15
C ASP A 115 -16.47 -3.29 1.71
N VAL A 116 -16.20 -3.63 0.45
CA VAL A 116 -14.91 -3.50 -0.23
C VAL A 116 -15.01 -2.54 -1.42
N ALA A 117 -16.14 -1.87 -1.60
CA ALA A 117 -16.33 -0.90 -2.67
C ALA A 117 -15.32 0.25 -2.55
N HIS A 118 -14.86 0.73 -3.70
CA HIS A 118 -14.02 1.92 -3.78
C HIS A 118 -14.76 3.14 -3.16
N PRO A 119 -14.07 4.09 -2.50
CA PRO A 119 -14.73 5.25 -1.88
C PRO A 119 -15.57 6.08 -2.86
N LYS A 120 -15.15 6.11 -4.13
CA LYS A 120 -15.87 6.76 -5.24
C LYS A 120 -16.74 5.80 -6.07
N ALA A 121 -17.03 4.59 -5.58
CA ALA A 121 -17.78 3.57 -6.34
C ALA A 121 -19.14 4.10 -6.84
N MET A 122 -19.88 4.85 -6.03
CA MET A 122 -21.17 5.45 -6.43
C MET A 122 -21.05 6.43 -7.60
N GLN A 123 -19.89 7.08 -7.76
CA GLN A 123 -19.64 8.00 -8.87
C GLN A 123 -19.15 7.25 -10.12
N LEU A 124 -18.33 6.21 -9.92
CA LEU A 124 -17.73 5.40 -10.98
C LEU A 124 -18.73 4.45 -11.65
N LEU A 125 -19.74 3.98 -10.92
CA LEU A 125 -20.82 3.17 -11.49
C LEU A 125 -21.67 4.04 -12.41
N THR A 126 -21.70 3.77 -13.71
CA THR A 126 -22.53 4.55 -14.65
C THR A 126 -24.01 4.12 -14.60
N ILE A 127 -24.26 2.86 -14.26
CA ILE A 127 -25.58 2.22 -14.27
C ILE A 127 -26.31 2.54 -12.95
N LYS A 128 -27.59 2.94 -13.03
CA LYS A 128 -28.39 3.32 -11.85
C LYS A 128 -28.78 2.10 -11.02
N GLU A 129 -29.03 1.00 -11.69
CA GLU A 129 -29.38 -0.30 -11.11
C GLU A 129 -28.23 -0.84 -10.24
N ASP A 130 -26.98 -0.75 -10.71
CA ASP A 130 -25.80 -1.20 -9.94
C ASP A 130 -25.58 -0.33 -8.70
N ARG A 131 -25.85 0.98 -8.79
CA ARG A 131 -25.81 1.89 -7.64
C ARG A 131 -26.89 1.54 -6.61
N ALA A 132 -28.11 1.26 -7.08
CA ALA A 132 -29.22 0.84 -6.23
C ALA A 132 -28.95 -0.53 -5.59
N PHE A 133 -28.34 -1.45 -6.33
CA PHE A 133 -27.91 -2.75 -5.84
C PHE A 133 -26.88 -2.61 -4.72
N LEU A 134 -25.81 -1.82 -4.92
CA LEU A 134 -24.81 -1.59 -3.88
C LEU A 134 -25.42 -0.92 -2.63
N ALA A 135 -26.36 0.00 -2.82
CA ALA A 135 -27.08 0.62 -1.70
C ALA A 135 -27.95 -0.40 -0.93
N ALA A 136 -28.71 -1.24 -1.64
CA ALA A 136 -29.54 -2.28 -1.03
C ALA A 136 -28.71 -3.36 -0.30
N GLN A 137 -27.51 -3.67 -0.81
CA GLN A 137 -26.58 -4.60 -0.16
C GLN A 137 -25.97 -4.02 1.13
N ARG A 138 -25.85 -2.69 1.26
CA ARG A 138 -25.33 -2.02 2.46
C ARG A 138 -26.33 -1.94 3.60
N GLU A 139 -27.62 -2.12 3.32
CA GLU A 139 -28.65 -2.19 4.35
C GLU A 139 -28.57 -3.50 5.12
N LYS A 140 -29.06 -3.50 6.37
CA LYS A 140 -29.15 -4.71 7.20
C LYS A 140 -29.91 -5.81 6.46
N GLY A 141 -29.35 -7.02 6.46
CA GLY A 141 -29.92 -8.18 5.76
C GLY A 141 -29.55 -8.29 4.27
N ARG A 142 -28.63 -7.47 3.75
CA ARG A 142 -28.05 -7.58 2.39
C ARG A 142 -29.10 -7.80 1.31
N ARG A 143 -30.06 -6.87 1.22
CA ARG A 143 -31.20 -6.99 0.30
C ARG A 143 -30.75 -6.91 -1.16
N GLY A 144 -31.27 -7.80 -1.99
CA GLY A 144 -30.92 -7.91 -3.40
C GLY A 144 -30.02 -9.11 -3.69
N VAL A 145 -30.07 -9.56 -4.94
CA VAL A 145 -29.34 -10.73 -5.43
C VAL A 145 -28.82 -10.40 -6.82
N MET A 146 -27.58 -10.79 -7.13
CA MET A 146 -27.02 -10.69 -8.48
C MET A 146 -27.84 -11.57 -9.42
N ALA A 147 -28.58 -10.93 -10.33
CA ALA A 147 -29.28 -11.63 -11.40
C ALA A 147 -28.30 -12.09 -12.50
N GLY A 148 -28.76 -12.96 -13.41
CA GLY A 148 -27.94 -13.54 -14.47
C GLY A 148 -27.17 -12.52 -15.32
N VAL A 149 -26.03 -12.95 -15.87
CA VAL A 149 -25.12 -12.09 -16.63
C VAL A 149 -25.79 -11.52 -17.89
N ASP A 150 -25.90 -10.19 -17.97
CA ASP A 150 -26.35 -9.52 -19.19
C ASP A 150 -25.35 -9.73 -20.34
N LYS A 151 -25.76 -10.53 -21.34
CA LYS A 151 -24.93 -10.97 -22.47
C LYS A 151 -24.38 -9.81 -23.29
N LYS A 152 -25.11 -8.69 -23.41
CA LYS A 152 -24.68 -7.54 -24.22
C LYS A 152 -23.49 -6.84 -23.58
N ILE A 153 -23.57 -6.58 -22.28
CA ILE A 153 -22.51 -5.91 -21.55
C ILE A 153 -21.29 -6.84 -21.42
N ALA A 154 -21.51 -8.14 -21.18
CA ALA A 154 -20.42 -9.12 -21.16
C ALA A 154 -19.63 -9.18 -22.49
N CYS A 155 -20.31 -9.13 -23.64
CA CYS A 155 -19.67 -9.11 -24.95
C CYS A 155 -18.84 -7.84 -25.19
N SER A 156 -19.35 -6.67 -24.78
CA SER A 156 -18.60 -5.41 -24.90
C SER A 156 -17.32 -5.37 -24.05
N ILE A 157 -17.33 -6.00 -22.88
CA ILE A 157 -16.18 -6.06 -21.98
C ILE A 157 -15.14 -7.03 -22.53
N LYS A 158 -15.54 -8.23 -22.96
CA LYS A 158 -14.62 -9.20 -23.60
C LYS A 158 -13.88 -8.57 -24.78
N ARG A 159 -14.59 -7.87 -25.66
CA ARG A 159 -13.97 -7.13 -26.78
C ARG A 159 -12.95 -6.09 -26.29
N ARG A 160 -13.25 -5.35 -25.22
CA ARG A 160 -12.34 -4.35 -24.66
C ARG A 160 -11.11 -4.97 -23.98
N GLU A 161 -11.27 -6.09 -23.29
CA GLU A 161 -10.16 -6.83 -22.68
C GLU A 161 -9.25 -7.46 -23.73
N GLU A 162 -9.83 -8.04 -24.79
CA GLU A 162 -9.09 -8.55 -25.95
C GLU A 162 -8.29 -7.43 -26.64
N SER A 163 -8.88 -6.25 -26.82
CA SER A 163 -8.17 -5.08 -27.36
C SER A 163 -7.01 -4.64 -26.47
N LYS A 164 -7.21 -4.58 -25.14
CA LYS A 164 -6.14 -4.20 -24.19
C LYS A 164 -5.01 -5.24 -24.18
N SER A 165 -5.34 -6.52 -24.18
CA SER A 165 -4.35 -7.62 -24.22
C SER A 165 -3.52 -7.59 -25.50
N LYS A 166 -4.16 -7.37 -26.66
CA LYS A 166 -3.45 -7.19 -27.94
C LYS A 166 -2.52 -5.98 -27.92
N GLN A 167 -2.96 -4.87 -27.33
CA GLN A 167 -2.17 -3.65 -27.24
C GLN A 167 -0.96 -3.81 -26.30
N SER A 168 -1.10 -4.51 -25.17
CA SER A 168 0.03 -4.82 -24.28
C SER A 168 1.03 -5.78 -24.91
N LEU A 169 0.57 -6.76 -25.69
CA LEU A 169 1.45 -7.67 -26.43
C LEU A 169 2.25 -6.93 -27.50
N GLN A 170 1.62 -6.02 -28.24
CA GLN A 170 2.30 -5.16 -29.22
C GLN A 170 3.32 -4.23 -28.54
N GLN A 171 2.98 -3.64 -27.40
CA GLN A 171 3.91 -2.77 -26.67
C GLN A 171 5.14 -3.55 -26.16
N ASN A 172 4.93 -4.75 -25.62
CA ASN A 172 6.03 -5.61 -25.16
C ASN A 172 6.93 -6.07 -26.31
N GLN A 173 6.35 -6.43 -27.47
CA GLN A 173 7.11 -6.78 -28.68
C GLN A 173 7.90 -5.57 -29.25
N ALA A 174 7.33 -4.36 -29.20
CA ALA A 174 8.02 -3.15 -29.62
C ALA A 174 9.20 -2.80 -28.70
N SER A 175 9.05 -2.98 -27.38
CA SER A 175 10.17 -2.79 -26.44
C SER A 175 11.26 -3.84 -26.59
N SER A 176 10.95 -5.09 -26.95
CA SER A 176 11.98 -6.11 -27.23
C SER A 176 12.72 -5.88 -28.55
N ALA A 177 12.10 -5.21 -29.53
CA ALA A 177 12.74 -4.89 -30.80
C ALA A 177 13.75 -3.73 -30.68
N LEU A 178 13.55 -2.81 -29.74
CA LEU A 178 14.44 -1.67 -29.48
C LEU A 178 15.72 -2.05 -28.70
N GLU A 179 15.79 -3.24 -28.10
CA GLU A 179 16.95 -3.73 -27.35
C GLU A 179 18.05 -4.30 -28.26
N TYR A 180 17.77 -4.52 -29.54
CA TYR A 180 18.71 -5.16 -30.49
C TYR A 180 19.41 -4.21 -31.47
N ASP A 181 19.13 -2.90 -31.44
CA ASP A 181 19.61 -1.95 -32.46
C ASP A 181 20.59 -0.87 -31.95
N GLU A 182 21.04 -0.96 -30.68
CA GLU A 182 22.01 -0.01 -30.09
C GLU A 182 23.46 -0.52 -30.13
N LEU A 183 23.89 -1.12 -31.25
CA LEU A 183 25.29 -1.43 -31.53
C LEU A 183 25.59 -1.23 -33.02
N GLY A 184 25.54 0.01 -33.48
CA GLY A 184 26.06 0.35 -34.80
C GLY A 184 25.60 1.70 -35.31
N SER A 185 26.35 2.76 -34.98
CA SER A 185 26.82 3.78 -35.94
C SER A 185 27.21 5.06 -35.18
N SER A 186 28.50 5.19 -34.89
CA SER A 186 29.13 6.48 -34.59
C SER A 186 29.58 7.10 -35.91
N SER A 187 29.02 8.24 -36.28
CA SER A 187 29.64 9.13 -37.26
C SER A 187 29.43 10.58 -36.83
N GLU A 188 30.57 11.25 -36.67
CA GLU A 188 30.77 12.62 -36.25
C GLU A 188 30.27 13.60 -37.32
N THR A 189 29.75 14.76 -36.91
CA THR A 189 30.01 16.02 -37.62
C THR A 189 29.71 17.20 -36.71
N GLU A 190 30.76 17.99 -36.47
CA GLU A 190 30.73 19.34 -35.92
C GLU A 190 30.06 20.32 -36.88
N SER A 191 29.37 21.35 -36.35
CA SER A 191 29.26 22.68 -36.99
C SER A 191 28.71 23.70 -35.99
N GLN A 192 29.57 24.64 -35.58
CA GLN A 192 29.18 25.90 -34.96
C GLN A 192 28.81 26.95 -36.03
N SER A 193 27.86 27.82 -35.74
CA SER A 193 27.96 29.27 -36.01
C SER A 193 26.76 30.03 -35.44
N SER A 194 27.01 31.31 -35.21
CA SER A 194 26.42 32.23 -34.24
C SER A 194 25.48 33.29 -34.83
N SER A 195 24.60 33.82 -33.97
CA SER A 195 24.07 35.22 -33.87
C SER A 195 23.32 35.81 -35.10
N SER A 196 22.23 36.61 -35.03
CA SER A 196 21.71 37.56 -34.02
C SER A 196 20.28 38.06 -34.39
N SER A 197 19.60 38.65 -33.39
CA SER A 197 18.67 39.82 -33.47
C SER A 197 17.18 39.68 -33.89
N SER A 198 16.33 39.71 -32.84
CA SER A 198 15.10 40.50 -32.61
C SER A 198 14.08 40.80 -33.72
N THR A 199 12.80 40.47 -33.49
CA THR A 199 11.64 41.41 -33.42
C THR A 199 10.33 40.67 -33.09
N SER A 200 9.38 41.43 -32.56
CA SER A 200 8.14 41.06 -31.86
C SER A 200 6.99 40.51 -32.71
N SER A 201 6.25 39.53 -32.18
CA SER A 201 4.80 39.60 -31.82
C SER A 201 4.06 38.25 -31.90
N LEU A 202 3.45 37.90 -30.76
CA LEU A 202 2.31 37.01 -30.48
C LEU A 202 1.79 36.08 -31.60
N ALA A 203 2.10 34.79 -31.47
CA ALA A 203 1.30 33.69 -32.03
C ALA A 203 1.21 32.55 -31.01
N ILE A 204 -0.01 32.18 -30.62
CA ILE A 204 -0.33 31.02 -29.76
C ILE A 204 -0.35 29.77 -30.64
N SER A 205 0.52 28.79 -30.37
CA SER A 205 0.42 27.37 -30.75
C SER A 205 1.59 26.57 -30.14
N PRO A 206 1.53 25.24 -30.12
CA PRO A 206 0.80 24.36 -29.22
C PRO A 206 1.73 23.78 -28.14
N VAL A 207 1.12 23.10 -27.16
CA VAL A 207 1.77 22.41 -26.03
C VAL A 207 2.99 21.60 -26.50
N VAL A 208 4.17 22.10 -26.15
CA VAL A 208 5.44 21.40 -26.35
C VAL A 208 5.49 20.19 -25.41
N SER A 209 5.74 19.06 -26.04
CA SER A 209 6.05 17.75 -25.48
C SER A 209 6.84 17.81 -24.18
N SER A 210 6.43 16.99 -23.22
CA SER A 210 7.19 16.71 -22.01
C SER A 210 8.59 16.22 -22.39
N SER A 211 9.58 17.09 -22.26
CA SER A 211 10.97 16.67 -22.36
C SER A 211 11.23 15.58 -21.33
N ASN A 212 11.91 14.52 -21.75
CA ASN A 212 12.34 13.42 -20.88
C ASN A 212 13.07 14.03 -19.68
N ARG A 213 12.43 14.05 -18.50
CA ARG A 213 13.07 14.58 -17.29
C ARG A 213 14.27 13.70 -16.97
N LYS A 214 15.47 14.23 -17.18
CA LYS A 214 16.71 13.56 -16.79
C LYS A 214 16.63 13.28 -15.30
N ARG A 215 16.97 12.05 -14.91
CA ARG A 215 16.99 11.65 -13.50
C ARG A 215 18.06 12.47 -12.78
N ALA A 216 17.73 13.04 -11.63
CA ALA A 216 18.70 13.71 -10.76
C ALA A 216 19.90 12.80 -10.47
N THR A 217 21.11 13.32 -10.62
CA THR A 217 22.36 12.57 -10.43
C THR A 217 23.24 13.12 -9.31
N LEU A 218 23.01 14.38 -8.88
CA LEU A 218 23.89 15.05 -7.94
C LEU A 218 23.54 14.73 -6.47
N LYS A 219 24.47 14.09 -5.77
CA LYS A 219 24.34 13.77 -4.34
C LYS A 219 24.71 15.00 -3.49
N VAL A 220 23.70 15.71 -3.00
CA VAL A 220 23.87 16.92 -2.18
C VAL A 220 24.03 16.62 -0.68
N ILE A 221 23.51 15.48 -0.23
CA ILE A 221 23.51 15.13 1.19
C ILE A 221 24.84 14.48 1.55
N THR A 222 25.72 15.28 2.14
CA THR A 222 27.04 14.86 2.63
C THR A 222 26.97 14.38 4.08
N SER A 223 28.05 13.72 4.53
CA SER A 223 28.26 13.34 5.93
C SER A 223 28.21 14.56 6.85
N GLU A 224 28.89 15.64 6.46
CA GLU A 224 28.93 16.90 7.19
C GLU A 224 27.55 17.54 7.32
N LEU A 225 26.80 17.64 6.22
CA LEU A 225 25.43 18.15 6.21
C LEU A 225 24.51 17.26 7.08
N SER A 226 24.72 15.95 7.08
CA SER A 226 23.96 15.04 7.95
C SER A 226 24.26 15.31 9.44
N SER A 227 25.53 15.54 9.79
CA SER A 227 25.95 15.85 11.15
C SER A 227 25.38 17.19 11.67
N THR A 228 25.34 18.22 10.82
CA THR A 228 24.80 19.54 11.20
C THR A 228 23.29 19.48 11.40
N LEU A 229 22.57 18.75 10.56
CA LEU A 229 21.13 18.50 10.72
C LEU A 229 20.79 17.71 11.99
N ASP A 230 21.66 16.78 12.39
CA ASP A 230 21.50 16.02 13.64
C ASP A 230 21.73 16.89 14.87
N ARG A 231 22.81 17.68 14.88
CA ARG A 231 23.11 18.63 15.98
C ARG A 231 22.03 19.69 16.17
N THR A 232 21.43 20.15 15.08
CA THR A 232 20.38 21.19 15.10
C THR A 232 18.97 20.62 15.34
N GLY A 233 18.82 19.29 15.47
CA GLY A 233 17.52 18.66 15.75
C GLY A 233 16.49 18.84 14.62
N ILE A 234 16.93 19.14 13.39
CA ILE A 234 16.03 19.43 12.27
C ILE A 234 15.38 18.14 11.79
N SER A 235 14.05 18.16 11.59
CA SER A 235 13.31 17.01 11.03
C SER A 235 13.74 16.71 9.59
N HIS A 236 13.64 15.44 9.14
CA HIS A 236 13.99 15.07 7.76
C HIS A 236 13.22 15.89 6.70
N ARG A 237 11.94 16.21 6.96
CA ARG A 237 11.10 17.00 6.06
C ARG A 237 11.52 18.46 6.03
N SER A 238 11.87 19.03 7.19
CA SER A 238 12.38 20.40 7.29
C SER A 238 13.74 20.52 6.59
N ALA A 239 14.63 19.54 6.79
CA ALA A 239 15.92 19.47 6.12
C ALA A 239 15.77 19.49 4.58
N LEU A 240 14.85 18.69 4.03
CA LEU A 240 14.57 18.68 2.60
C LEU A 240 14.16 20.06 2.07
N ARG A 241 13.26 20.75 2.78
CA ARG A 241 12.79 22.11 2.41
C ARG A 241 13.93 23.13 2.46
N ILE A 242 14.76 23.07 3.49
CA ILE A 242 15.91 23.97 3.63
C ILE A 242 16.89 23.75 2.48
N VAL A 243 17.30 22.50 2.23
CA VAL A 243 18.27 22.19 1.18
C VAL A 243 17.75 22.54 -0.21
N SER A 244 16.47 22.30 -0.49
CA SER A 244 15.86 22.69 -1.77
C SER A 244 15.76 24.21 -1.94
N ALA A 245 15.38 24.94 -0.89
CA ALA A 245 15.33 26.41 -0.92
C ALA A 245 16.72 27.03 -1.08
N THR A 246 17.74 26.49 -0.39
CA THR A 246 19.12 26.96 -0.53
C THR A 246 19.68 26.66 -1.92
N ALA A 247 19.38 25.48 -2.48
CA ALA A 247 19.79 25.13 -3.83
C ALA A 247 19.20 26.11 -4.86
N ALA A 248 17.90 26.39 -4.77
CA ALA A 248 17.24 27.36 -5.64
C ALA A 248 17.82 28.77 -5.47
N SER A 249 18.15 29.18 -4.25
CA SER A 249 18.76 30.49 -3.96
C SER A 249 20.18 30.62 -4.51
N LEU A 250 20.92 29.52 -4.61
CA LEU A 250 22.26 29.44 -5.18
C LEU A 250 22.24 29.28 -6.71
N GLY A 251 21.06 29.22 -7.35
CA GLY A 251 20.92 29.07 -8.79
C GLY A 251 21.04 27.62 -9.30
N HIS A 252 20.98 26.63 -8.41
CA HIS A 252 20.91 25.22 -8.79
C HIS A 252 19.45 24.80 -8.99
N ASP A 253 19.15 24.07 -10.07
CA ASP A 253 17.81 23.51 -10.30
C ASP A 253 17.57 22.37 -9.29
N PRO A 254 16.53 22.45 -8.43
CA PRO A 254 16.19 21.37 -7.50
C PRO A 254 15.87 20.04 -8.18
N MET A 255 15.54 20.03 -9.48
CA MET A 255 15.27 18.81 -10.24
C MET A 255 16.52 18.01 -10.61
N GLU A 256 17.72 18.63 -10.58
CA GLU A 256 18.99 17.95 -10.86
C GLU A 256 19.58 17.28 -9.62
N LEU A 257 19.09 17.65 -8.43
CA LEU A 257 19.60 17.22 -7.14
C LEU A 257 18.85 15.98 -6.62
N VAL A 258 19.58 15.03 -6.02
CA VAL A 258 19.01 13.81 -5.42
C VAL A 258 18.37 14.14 -4.06
N LEU A 259 17.27 14.91 -4.09
CA LEU A 259 16.57 15.45 -2.93
C LEU A 259 15.20 14.77 -2.78
N ASN A 260 15.14 13.70 -1.97
CA ASN A 260 13.92 13.06 -1.55
C ASN A 260 13.96 12.84 -0.02
N TYR A 261 12.79 12.70 0.60
CA TYR A 261 12.66 12.34 2.00
C TYR A 261 13.50 11.09 2.35
N GLU A 262 13.42 10.05 1.53
CA GLU A 262 14.13 8.80 1.81
C GLU A 262 15.65 8.95 1.66
N THR A 263 16.13 9.83 0.77
CA THR A 263 17.58 10.06 0.61
C THR A 263 18.14 10.79 1.84
N VAL A 264 17.41 11.78 2.37
CA VAL A 264 17.76 12.44 3.65
C VAL A 264 17.75 11.45 4.81
N ARG A 265 16.70 10.61 4.91
CA ARG A 265 16.55 9.65 6.00
C ARG A 265 17.67 8.60 5.99
N THR A 266 17.90 7.99 4.83
CA THR A 266 18.92 6.94 4.65
C THR A 266 20.32 7.49 4.85
N SER A 267 20.65 8.65 4.28
CA SER A 267 21.96 9.28 4.48
C SER A 267 22.26 9.58 5.95
N ARG A 268 21.28 10.11 6.70
CA ARG A 268 21.45 10.35 8.15
C ARG A 268 21.57 9.04 8.92
N ALA A 269 20.80 8.02 8.57
CA ALA A 269 20.91 6.70 9.20
C ALA A 269 22.29 6.05 8.95
N THR A 270 22.80 6.11 7.72
CA THR A 270 24.15 5.60 7.39
C THR A 270 25.23 6.36 8.14
N HIS A 271 25.08 7.68 8.26
CA HIS A 271 26.04 8.50 9.00
C HIS A 271 26.05 8.17 10.49
N ARG A 272 24.87 8.05 11.13
CA ARG A 272 24.77 7.62 12.53
C ARG A 272 25.31 6.23 12.77
N SER A 273 25.08 5.30 11.84
CA SER A 273 25.67 3.96 11.93
C SER A 273 27.20 4.01 11.84
N GLY A 274 27.76 4.85 10.97
CA GLY A 274 29.20 5.06 10.88
C GLY A 274 29.79 5.61 12.18
N ILE A 275 29.15 6.65 12.75
CA ILE A 275 29.56 7.23 14.04
C ILE A 275 29.49 6.17 15.15
N ALA A 276 28.42 5.38 15.22
CA ALA A 276 28.28 4.34 16.23
C ALA A 276 29.40 3.28 16.13
N ASN A 277 29.77 2.89 14.91
CA ASN A 277 30.88 1.96 14.68
C ASN A 277 32.22 2.58 15.08
N GLU A 278 32.47 3.83 14.71
CA GLU A 278 33.69 4.56 15.08
C GLU A 278 33.82 4.72 16.60
N ILE A 279 32.72 5.02 17.29
CA ILE A 279 32.68 5.06 18.76
C ILE A 279 32.98 3.68 19.31
N LYS A 280 32.36 2.62 18.79
CA LYS A 280 32.57 1.25 19.26
C LYS A 280 34.03 0.79 19.09
N GLU A 281 34.70 1.19 18.01
CA GLU A 281 36.11 0.87 17.77
C GLU A 281 37.04 1.64 18.71
N LYS A 282 36.79 2.94 18.91
CA LYS A 282 37.61 3.80 19.76
C LYS A 282 37.37 3.58 21.25
N PHE A 283 36.18 3.12 21.61
CA PHE A 283 35.76 2.96 23.00
C PHE A 283 36.12 1.57 23.51
N GLN A 284 37.34 1.45 24.04
CA GLN A 284 37.85 0.26 24.72
C GLN A 284 38.05 0.59 26.20
N PRO A 285 37.03 0.40 27.05
CA PRO A 285 37.16 0.71 28.46
C PRO A 285 38.04 -0.34 29.16
N SER A 286 38.95 0.12 30.01
CA SER A 286 39.78 -0.74 30.88
C SER A 286 38.98 -1.37 32.03
N GLU A 287 37.84 -0.78 32.36
CA GLU A 287 36.96 -1.18 33.46
C GLU A 287 35.55 -1.50 32.95
N VAL A 288 34.80 -2.26 33.75
CA VAL A 288 33.41 -2.62 33.42
C VAL A 288 32.52 -1.40 33.63
N LEU A 289 32.00 -0.83 32.55
CA LEU A 289 31.10 0.30 32.59
C LEU A 289 29.64 -0.15 32.55
N THR A 290 28.80 0.46 33.40
CA THR A 290 27.34 0.27 33.39
C THR A 290 26.67 1.49 32.79
N VAL A 291 25.90 1.30 31.72
CA VAL A 291 25.15 2.38 31.06
C VAL A 291 23.76 2.51 31.68
N HIS A 292 23.52 3.62 32.39
CA HIS A 292 22.20 3.97 32.90
C HIS A 292 21.44 4.85 31.89
N TRP A 293 20.16 4.54 31.67
CA TRP A 293 19.31 5.19 30.66
C TRP A 293 18.14 6.00 31.28
N ASP A 294 18.25 6.39 32.55
CA ASP A 294 17.24 7.23 33.21
C ASP A 294 17.58 8.72 33.03
N GLY A 295 16.56 9.59 32.97
CA GLY A 295 16.71 11.04 32.78
C GLY A 295 17.22 11.79 34.02
N LYS A 296 17.59 11.06 35.08
CA LYS A 296 18.10 11.61 36.33
C LYS A 296 19.61 11.36 36.38
N ILE A 297 20.38 12.44 36.43
CA ILE A 297 21.82 12.39 36.70
C ILE A 297 21.99 11.82 38.11
N ILE A 298 22.66 10.68 38.23
CA ILE A 298 23.05 10.12 39.53
C ILE A 298 24.27 10.93 40.00
N PRO A 299 24.27 11.49 41.21
CA PRO A 299 25.48 12.10 41.76
C PRO A 299 26.57 11.02 41.90
N ASP A 300 27.80 11.34 41.52
CA ASP A 300 28.93 10.42 41.70
C ASP A 300 29.00 10.00 43.18
N GLU A 301 28.77 8.72 43.46
CA GLU A 301 28.92 8.17 44.81
C GLU A 301 30.39 7.96 45.21
N GLN A 302 31.33 8.52 44.45
CA GLN A 302 32.76 8.45 44.69
C GLN A 302 33.32 9.87 44.84
N GLY A 303 33.18 10.42 46.04
CA GLY A 303 34.12 11.42 46.52
C GLY A 303 35.43 10.74 46.90
N ALA A 304 36.43 10.81 46.01
CA ALA A 304 37.86 10.63 46.30
C ALA A 304 38.70 11.27 45.17
#